data_AF-A0A420ALR3-F1
#
_entry.id   AF-A0A420ALR3-F1
#
_cell.length_a   1.000
_cell.length_b   1.000
_cell.length_c   1.000
_cell.angle_alpha   90.00
_cell.angle_beta   90.00
_cell.angle_gamma   90.00
#
_symmetry.space_group_name_H-M   'P 1'
#
loop_
_entity.id
_entity.type
_entity.pdbx_description
1 polymer ?
#
loop_
_entity_poly.entity_id
_entity_poly.type
_entity_poly.pdbx_seq_one_letter_code
_entity_poly.pdbx_strand_id
1 'polypeptide(L)'
;MRKKLLCTAAGILGFMIGTVSAQFSRPISVGAGAGVAYNLTDLANVEAKFAFYGEADYLINPFISVGLRGEKGTLSGNGHNSDFENRYFAGNLNGKVRLGQFMGHADNYSYYTLQANTLSRILSNIYIGAGAGLVKNRIKRNIDPIYADAITNQGGEFADDLGEIHFVVPLNIGVDIPFGRTLYGPQWAINVNYQHTLTTNDNLDGIKNKNNDQYGFVSLGVKYALFNRK
;
A
#
# COMPACT_ATOMS: atom_id res chain seq x y z
N MET A 1 1.25 6.54 -38.00
CA MET A 1 2.28 5.64 -37.43
C MET A 1 2.14 5.37 -35.92
N ARG A 2 1.87 6.38 -35.07
CA ARG A 2 1.75 6.21 -33.60
C ARG A 2 0.76 5.13 -33.11
N LYS A 3 -0.43 5.00 -33.74
CA LYS A 3 -1.44 4.00 -33.33
C LYS A 3 -1.01 2.54 -33.59
N LYS A 4 -0.29 2.27 -34.68
CA LYS A 4 0.22 0.92 -34.98
C LYS A 4 1.30 0.52 -33.97
N LEU A 5 2.21 1.44 -33.64
CA LEU A 5 3.26 1.22 -32.64
C LEU A 5 2.69 0.91 -31.24
N LEU A 6 1.60 1.59 -30.85
CA LEU A 6 0.92 1.35 -29.58
C LEU A 6 0.29 -0.05 -29.53
N CYS A 7 -0.37 -0.47 -30.62
CA CYS A 7 -0.95 -1.82 -30.72
C CYS A 7 0.13 -2.91 -30.77
N THR A 8 1.26 -2.67 -31.44
CA THR A 8 2.37 -3.63 -31.46
C THR A 8 3.03 -3.74 -30.09
N ALA A 9 3.22 -2.62 -29.38
CA ALA A 9 3.75 -2.61 -28.03
C ALA A 9 2.81 -3.33 -27.04
N ALA A 10 1.50 -3.07 -27.12
CA ALA A 10 0.49 -3.77 -26.33
C ALA A 10 0.43 -5.28 -26.65
N GLY A 11 0.56 -5.64 -27.93
CA GLY A 11 0.63 -7.04 -28.37
C GLY A 11 1.86 -7.76 -27.83
N ILE A 12 3.04 -7.13 -27.92
CA ILE A 12 4.31 -7.70 -27.39
C ILE A 12 4.24 -7.83 -25.86
N LEU A 13 3.70 -6.84 -25.15
CA LEU A 13 3.42 -6.94 -23.71
C LEU A 13 2.47 -8.13 -23.40
N GLY A 14 1.41 -8.30 -24.18
CA GLY A 14 0.48 -9.43 -24.05
C GLY A 14 1.14 -10.80 -24.25
N PHE A 15 2.06 -10.92 -25.22
CA PHE A 15 2.79 -12.17 -25.46
C PHE A 15 3.85 -12.48 -24.39
N MET A 16 4.49 -11.46 -23.81
CA MET A 16 5.43 -11.64 -22.68
C MET A 16 4.72 -12.07 -21.39
N ILE A 17 3.48 -11.60 -21.17
CA ILE A 17 2.65 -12.01 -20.02
C ILE A 17 2.30 -13.51 -20.10
N GLY A 18 2.03 -14.02 -21.31
CA GLY A 18 1.65 -15.41 -21.53
C GLY A 18 2.76 -16.43 -21.25
N THR A 19 4.03 -16.11 -21.52
CA THR A 19 5.16 -17.04 -21.34
C THR A 19 5.66 -17.11 -19.91
N VAL A 20 5.59 -16.01 -19.15
CA VAL A 20 5.96 -15.98 -17.72
C VAL A 20 4.93 -16.72 -16.85
N SER A 21 3.66 -16.68 -17.26
CA SER A 21 2.56 -17.41 -16.60
C SER A 21 2.67 -18.94 -16.70
N ALA A 22 3.46 -19.46 -17.65
CA ALA A 22 3.55 -20.90 -17.92
C ALA A 22 4.44 -21.66 -16.91
N GLN A 23 5.35 -20.97 -16.23
CA GLN A 23 6.19 -21.54 -15.16
C GLN A 23 5.58 -21.40 -13.76
N PHE A 24 4.62 -20.49 -13.58
CA PHE A 24 4.07 -20.15 -12.26
C PHE A 24 2.54 -20.25 -12.24
N SER A 25 2.03 -21.18 -11.44
CA SER A 25 0.61 -21.54 -11.29
C SER A 25 -0.29 -20.47 -10.63
N ARG A 26 0.19 -19.21 -10.47
CA ARG A 26 -0.40 -18.21 -9.56
C ARG A 26 -0.18 -16.77 -10.01
N PRO A 27 -0.66 -16.35 -11.19
CA PRO A 27 -0.35 -15.02 -11.71
C PRO A 27 -1.07 -13.91 -10.94
N ILE A 28 -2.22 -14.17 -10.30
CA ILE A 28 -3.06 -13.14 -9.69
C ILE A 28 -3.43 -13.53 -8.26
N SER A 29 -3.36 -12.58 -7.35
CA SER A 29 -3.91 -12.71 -6.00
C SER A 29 -4.77 -11.51 -5.66
N VAL A 30 -5.83 -11.75 -4.89
CA VAL A 30 -6.70 -10.71 -4.35
C VAL A 30 -6.65 -10.76 -2.83
N GLY A 31 -6.63 -9.60 -2.20
CA GLY A 31 -6.52 -9.48 -0.76
C GLY A 31 -7.49 -8.45 -0.21
N ALA A 32 -7.92 -8.65 1.03
CA ALA A 32 -8.65 -7.65 1.77
C ALA A 32 -8.27 -7.75 3.25
N GLY A 33 -8.37 -6.63 3.95
CA GLY A 33 -8.06 -6.58 5.36
C GLY A 33 -8.38 -5.24 5.98
N ALA A 34 -7.95 -5.09 7.22
CA ALA A 34 -8.19 -3.89 7.99
C ALA A 34 -7.10 -3.66 9.04
N GLY A 35 -7.10 -2.49 9.64
CA GLY A 35 -6.12 -2.15 10.66
C GLY A 35 -6.26 -0.71 11.15
N VAL A 36 -5.14 -0.15 11.58
CA VAL A 36 -5.09 1.17 12.19
C VAL A 36 -4.23 2.12 11.37
N ALA A 37 -4.83 3.25 11.00
CA ALA A 37 -4.17 4.37 10.37
C ALA A 37 -3.85 5.42 11.44
N TYR A 38 -2.68 6.02 11.35
CA TYR A 38 -2.22 7.06 12.25
C TYR A 38 -1.44 8.10 11.44
N ASN A 39 -1.64 9.36 11.78
CA ASN A 39 -0.99 10.51 11.16
C ASN A 39 0.34 10.82 11.88
N LEU A 40 1.35 11.24 11.14
CA LEU A 40 2.51 11.93 11.68
C LEU A 40 2.44 13.35 11.15
N THR A 41 1.69 14.19 11.85
CA THR A 41 1.44 15.61 11.52
C THR A 41 1.88 16.48 12.70
N ASP A 42 2.02 17.78 12.49
CA ASP A 42 2.55 18.72 13.49
C ASP A 42 1.60 18.97 14.70
N LEU A 43 0.32 18.55 14.63
CA LEU A 43 -0.60 18.60 15.78
C LEU A 43 -0.29 17.55 16.86
N ALA A 44 -0.22 18.02 18.11
CA ALA A 44 0.48 17.40 19.23
C ALA A 44 -0.08 16.06 19.78
N ASN A 45 -1.18 15.50 19.28
CA ASN A 45 -1.59 14.14 19.61
C ASN A 45 -2.20 13.41 18.40
N VAL A 46 -1.66 12.23 18.16
CA VAL A 46 -2.05 11.32 17.08
C VAL A 46 -3.10 10.34 17.59
N GLU A 47 -4.28 10.30 16.96
CA GLU A 47 -5.28 9.29 17.28
C GLU A 47 -5.28 8.18 16.22
N ALA A 48 -4.99 6.95 16.66
CA ALA A 48 -5.11 5.79 15.79
C ALA A 48 -6.59 5.51 15.47
N LYS A 49 -6.93 5.48 14.18
CA LYS A 49 -8.29 5.21 13.71
C LYS A 49 -8.31 4.01 12.79
N PHE A 50 -9.48 3.39 12.71
CA PHE A 50 -9.67 2.19 11.94
C PHE A 50 -9.71 2.47 10.42
N ALA A 51 -9.06 1.62 9.62
CA ALA A 51 -9.05 1.70 8.18
C ALA A 51 -9.12 0.31 7.53
N PHE A 52 -9.64 0.25 6.31
CA PHE A 52 -9.82 -0.96 5.52
C PHE A 52 -9.03 -0.86 4.22
N TYR A 53 -8.60 -2.01 3.69
CA TYR A 53 -7.99 -2.06 2.37
C TYR A 53 -8.45 -3.28 1.57
N GLY A 54 -8.36 -3.12 0.25
CA GLY A 54 -8.44 -4.21 -0.73
C GLY A 54 -7.28 -4.09 -1.70
N GLU A 55 -6.77 -5.22 -2.18
CA GLU A 55 -5.69 -5.24 -3.15
C GLU A 55 -5.84 -6.36 -4.17
N ALA A 56 -5.22 -6.16 -5.33
CA ALA A 56 -5.06 -7.15 -6.38
C ALA A 56 -3.62 -7.09 -6.88
N ASP A 57 -2.86 -8.14 -6.62
CA ASP A 57 -1.45 -8.26 -7.01
C ASP A 57 -1.32 -9.23 -8.19
N TYR A 58 -0.55 -8.83 -9.20
CA TYR A 58 -0.05 -9.68 -10.27
C TYR A 58 1.40 -10.09 -9.97
N LEU A 59 1.67 -11.39 -9.90
CA LEU A 59 3.02 -11.94 -9.70
C LEU A 59 3.76 -11.99 -11.03
N ILE A 60 4.80 -11.17 -11.16
CA ILE A 60 5.74 -11.22 -12.29
C ILE A 60 6.63 -12.46 -12.15
N ASN A 61 7.08 -12.73 -10.93
CA ASN A 61 7.72 -13.99 -10.56
C ASN A 61 7.31 -14.32 -9.11
N PRO A 62 7.73 -15.47 -8.53
CA PRO A 62 7.32 -15.85 -7.18
C PRO A 62 7.64 -14.84 -6.07
N PHE A 63 8.58 -13.94 -6.33
CA PHE A 63 9.10 -12.98 -5.36
C PHE A 63 8.82 -11.52 -5.74
N ILE A 64 8.45 -11.23 -6.98
CA ILE A 64 8.21 -9.89 -7.50
C ILE A 64 6.77 -9.80 -7.97
N SER A 65 6.04 -8.83 -7.43
CA SER A 65 4.66 -8.57 -7.83
C SER A 65 4.42 -7.09 -8.06
N VAL A 66 3.46 -6.78 -8.92
CA VAL A 66 2.91 -5.44 -9.11
C VAL A 66 1.40 -5.50 -8.87
N GLY A 67 0.84 -4.56 -8.13
CA GLY A 67 -0.57 -4.63 -7.76
C GLY A 67 -1.22 -3.29 -7.51
N LEU A 68 -2.55 -3.31 -7.56
CA LEU A 68 -3.39 -2.18 -7.18
C LEU A 68 -3.83 -2.39 -5.73
N ARG A 69 -3.75 -1.34 -4.92
CA ARG A 69 -4.28 -1.33 -3.55
C ARG A 69 -5.18 -0.11 -3.37
N GLY A 70 -6.39 -0.38 -2.93
CA GLY A 70 -7.35 0.63 -2.49
C GLY A 70 -7.45 0.62 -0.97
N GLU A 71 -7.52 1.78 -0.37
CA GLU A 71 -7.57 1.97 1.08
C GLU A 71 -8.62 3.03 1.41
N LYS A 72 -9.36 2.81 2.49
CA LYS A 72 -10.35 3.75 3.01
C LYS A 72 -10.24 3.80 4.52
N GLY A 73 -10.06 4.99 5.06
CA GLY A 73 -9.83 5.17 6.49
C GLY A 73 -10.22 6.56 6.97
N THR A 74 -9.89 6.80 8.22
CA THR A 74 -9.98 8.12 8.85
C THR A 74 -8.64 8.38 9.52
N LEU A 75 -8.17 9.62 9.44
CA LEU A 75 -7.04 10.16 10.20
C LEU A 75 -7.60 11.23 11.12
N SER A 76 -7.06 11.35 12.32
CA SER A 76 -7.50 12.38 13.26
C SER A 76 -6.42 12.70 14.26
N GLY A 77 -6.40 13.94 14.71
CA GLY A 77 -5.55 14.37 15.79
C GLY A 77 -6.21 15.52 16.55
N ASN A 78 -5.70 15.74 17.75
CA ASN A 78 -6.13 16.83 18.62
C ASN A 78 -4.93 17.51 19.29
N GLY A 79 -5.04 18.81 19.53
CA GLY A 79 -3.98 19.58 20.17
C GLY A 79 -4.35 21.05 20.26
N HIS A 80 -3.93 21.73 21.32
CA HIS A 80 -4.17 23.17 21.51
C HIS A 80 -5.66 23.57 21.35
N ASN A 81 -6.58 22.84 22.00
CA ASN A 81 -8.04 23.00 21.85
C ASN A 81 -8.57 22.90 20.41
N SER A 82 -7.76 22.39 19.49
CA SER A 82 -8.10 22.18 18.09
C SER A 82 -8.18 20.68 17.79
N ASP A 83 -9.07 20.31 16.90
CA ASP A 83 -9.28 18.94 16.45
C ASP A 83 -9.44 18.89 14.93
N PHE A 84 -8.97 17.78 14.34
CA PHE A 84 -9.23 17.50 12.93
C PHE A 84 -9.61 16.04 12.71
N GLU A 85 -10.47 15.84 11.73
CA GLU A 85 -10.88 14.55 11.22
C GLU A 85 -10.78 14.56 9.69
N ASN A 86 -9.88 13.76 9.12
CA ASN A 86 -9.73 13.59 7.69
C ASN A 86 -10.17 12.19 7.28
N ARG A 87 -11.29 12.10 6.56
CA ARG A 87 -11.73 10.83 5.96
C ARG A 87 -11.13 10.72 4.57
N TYR A 88 -10.31 9.70 4.37
CA TYR A 88 -9.56 9.55 3.13
C TYR A 88 -9.93 8.30 2.35
N PHE A 89 -9.75 8.38 1.04
CA PHE A 89 -9.74 7.24 0.13
C PHE A 89 -8.45 7.29 -0.69
N ALA A 90 -7.62 6.26 -0.59
CA ALA A 90 -6.39 6.16 -1.33
C ALA A 90 -6.44 5.02 -2.35
N GLY A 91 -5.88 5.25 -3.53
CA GLY A 91 -5.63 4.23 -4.53
C GLY A 91 -4.18 4.29 -4.98
N ASN A 92 -3.47 3.18 -4.92
CA ASN A 92 -2.07 3.12 -5.31
C ASN A 92 -1.73 1.91 -6.17
N LEU A 93 -0.74 2.10 -7.04
CA LEU A 93 -0.04 1.05 -7.77
C LEU A 93 1.26 0.76 -7.05
N ASN A 94 1.54 -0.49 -6.76
CA ASN A 94 2.60 -0.88 -5.84
C ASN A 94 3.43 -2.02 -6.43
N GLY A 95 4.75 -1.82 -6.49
CA GLY A 95 5.72 -2.87 -6.80
C GLY A 95 6.28 -3.45 -5.51
N LYS A 96 6.20 -4.77 -5.34
CA LYS A 96 6.67 -5.50 -4.15
C LYS A 96 7.76 -6.49 -4.55
N VAL A 97 8.84 -6.51 -3.79
CA VAL A 97 9.95 -7.47 -3.91
C VAL A 97 10.10 -8.22 -2.59
N ARG A 98 10.10 -9.54 -2.67
CA ARG A 98 10.22 -10.46 -1.54
C ARG A 98 11.66 -10.92 -1.33
N LEU A 99 12.04 -11.14 -0.07
CA LEU A 99 13.38 -11.58 0.31
C LEU A 99 13.80 -12.88 -0.37
N GLY A 100 12.85 -13.78 -0.68
CA GLY A 100 13.16 -15.04 -1.34
C GLY A 100 13.82 -14.90 -2.71
N GLN A 101 13.71 -13.73 -3.38
CA GLN A 101 14.45 -13.41 -4.60
C GLN A 101 15.97 -13.50 -4.39
N PHE A 102 16.45 -13.18 -3.19
CA PHE A 102 17.88 -13.13 -2.83
C PHE A 102 18.36 -14.36 -2.05
N MET A 103 17.45 -15.27 -1.69
CA MET A 103 17.77 -16.48 -0.93
C MET A 103 18.23 -17.66 -1.83
N GLY A 104 18.44 -17.43 -3.14
CA GLY A 104 18.91 -18.46 -4.07
C GLY A 104 17.84 -19.50 -4.44
N HIS A 105 16.56 -19.12 -4.39
CA HIS A 105 15.42 -20.04 -4.58
C HIS A 105 14.45 -19.61 -5.70
N ALA A 106 14.89 -18.67 -6.56
CA ALA A 106 14.10 -18.12 -7.65
C ALA A 106 13.73 -19.16 -8.72
N ASP A 107 14.66 -20.05 -9.05
CA ASP A 107 14.51 -20.92 -10.22
C ASP A 107 13.59 -22.13 -9.99
N ASN A 108 13.31 -22.50 -8.73
CA ASN A 108 12.53 -23.68 -8.37
C ASN A 108 11.61 -23.45 -7.15
N TYR A 109 10.79 -22.40 -7.20
CA TYR A 109 9.91 -22.01 -6.10
C TYR A 109 8.99 -23.14 -5.60
N SER A 110 8.38 -23.91 -6.50
CA SER A 110 7.50 -25.03 -6.12
C SER A 110 8.23 -26.08 -5.28
N TYR A 111 9.46 -26.45 -5.67
CA TYR A 111 10.29 -27.40 -4.93
C TYR A 111 10.79 -26.82 -3.61
N TYR A 112 11.19 -25.55 -3.61
CA TYR A 112 11.56 -24.83 -2.38
C TYR A 112 10.42 -24.82 -1.36
N THR A 113 9.18 -24.51 -1.77
CA THR A 113 8.04 -24.48 -0.83
C THR A 113 7.69 -25.86 -0.24
N LEU A 114 8.07 -26.95 -0.92
CA LEU A 114 7.88 -28.32 -0.46
C LEU A 114 8.95 -28.74 0.56
N GLN A 115 10.21 -28.35 0.36
CA GLN A 115 11.33 -28.73 1.24
C GLN A 115 11.58 -27.74 2.38
N ALA A 116 11.23 -26.47 2.22
CA ALA A 116 11.57 -25.43 3.16
C ALA A 116 10.79 -25.59 4.48
N ASN A 117 11.53 -25.45 5.59
CA ASN A 117 10.93 -25.37 6.92
C ASN A 117 10.05 -24.10 7.04
N THR A 118 9.12 -24.10 7.98
CA THR A 118 8.10 -23.04 8.16
C THR A 118 8.72 -21.64 8.27
N LEU A 119 9.82 -21.51 9.01
CA LEU A 119 10.52 -20.23 9.18
C LEU A 119 11.10 -19.71 7.86
N SER A 120 11.79 -20.54 7.09
CA SER A 120 12.35 -20.15 5.79
C SER A 120 11.25 -19.75 4.79
N ARG A 121 10.08 -20.41 4.86
CA ARG A 121 8.90 -20.01 4.07
C ARG A 121 8.40 -18.63 4.45
N ILE A 122 8.27 -18.33 5.75
CA ILE A 122 7.85 -17.00 6.22
C ILE A 122 8.87 -15.93 5.81
N LEU A 123 10.17 -16.16 6.08
CA LEU A 123 11.24 -15.22 5.72
C LEU A 123 11.25 -14.92 4.22
N SER A 124 11.11 -15.95 3.38
CA SER A 124 11.10 -15.77 1.91
C SER A 124 9.93 -14.93 1.39
N ASN A 125 8.86 -14.78 2.19
CA ASN A 125 7.66 -14.00 1.86
C ASN A 125 7.61 -12.64 2.57
N ILE A 126 8.65 -12.27 3.32
CA ILE A 126 8.84 -10.87 3.74
C ILE A 126 9.06 -10.06 2.47
N TYR A 127 8.34 -8.95 2.33
CA TYR A 127 8.47 -8.05 1.20
C TYR A 127 8.73 -6.62 1.64
N ILE A 128 9.40 -5.92 0.75
CA ILE A 128 9.40 -4.47 0.70
C ILE A 128 8.72 -4.04 -0.59
N GLY A 129 8.09 -2.89 -0.59
CA GLY A 129 7.50 -2.33 -1.78
C GLY A 129 7.44 -0.83 -1.76
N ALA A 130 7.28 -0.29 -2.95
CA ALA A 130 7.11 1.13 -3.18
C ALA A 130 6.12 1.33 -4.32
N GLY A 131 5.40 2.44 -4.28
CA GLY A 131 4.37 2.72 -5.26
C GLY A 131 4.17 4.18 -5.55
N ALA A 132 3.18 4.42 -6.40
CA ALA A 132 2.65 5.73 -6.72
C ALA A 132 1.13 5.65 -6.60
N GLY A 133 0.53 6.64 -5.97
CA GLY A 133 -0.90 6.65 -5.73
C GLY A 133 -1.48 8.04 -5.63
N LEU A 134 -2.79 8.06 -5.46
CA LEU A 134 -3.59 9.24 -5.19
C LEU A 134 -4.37 9.03 -3.91
N VAL A 135 -4.43 10.06 -3.07
CA VAL A 135 -5.31 10.11 -1.90
C VAL A 135 -6.30 11.24 -2.09
N LYS A 136 -7.58 10.94 -1.89
CA LYS A 136 -8.64 11.94 -1.81
C LYS A 136 -8.97 12.18 -0.35
N ASN A 137 -8.83 13.41 0.09
CA ASN A 137 -9.08 13.81 1.46
C ASN A 137 -10.48 14.41 1.62
N ARG A 138 -10.98 14.37 2.85
CA ARG A 138 -12.18 15.10 3.27
C ARG A 138 -12.00 15.53 4.71
N ILE A 139 -11.43 16.71 4.87
CA ILE A 139 -11.01 17.26 6.14
C ILE A 139 -12.17 18.02 6.78
N LYS A 140 -12.42 17.74 8.06
CA LYS A 140 -13.18 18.58 8.97
C LYS A 140 -12.23 19.04 10.04
N ARG A 141 -12.19 20.34 10.31
CA ARG A 141 -11.32 20.93 11.32
C ARG A 141 -12.11 21.87 12.21
N ASN A 142 -11.78 21.88 13.48
CA ASN A 142 -12.21 22.86 14.44
C ASN A 142 -10.93 23.41 15.08
N ILE A 143 -10.62 24.67 14.76
CA ILE A 143 -9.35 25.30 15.15
C ILE A 143 -9.67 26.42 16.14
N ASP A 144 -8.97 26.40 17.28
CA ASP A 144 -9.06 27.48 18.27
C ASP A 144 -8.49 28.78 17.68
N PRO A 145 -9.17 29.93 17.82
CA PRO A 145 -8.70 31.21 17.27
C PRO A 145 -7.29 31.60 17.70
N ILE A 146 -6.89 31.28 18.94
CA ILE A 146 -5.56 31.59 19.47
C ILE A 146 -4.50 30.75 18.76
N TYR A 147 -4.81 29.49 18.46
CA TYR A 147 -3.93 28.61 17.68
C TYR A 147 -3.89 29.03 16.22
N ALA A 148 -5.01 29.53 15.69
CA ALA A 148 -5.07 30.04 14.32
C ALA A 148 -4.15 31.24 14.12
N ASP A 149 -4.19 32.19 15.05
CA ASP A 149 -3.29 33.35 15.05
C ASP A 149 -1.82 32.93 15.20
N ALA A 150 -1.54 31.91 16.01
CA ALA A 150 -0.17 31.38 16.17
C ALA A 150 0.39 30.78 14.87
N ILE A 151 -0.42 30.02 14.11
CA ILE A 151 -0.03 29.45 12.81
C ILE A 151 0.25 30.56 11.80
N THR A 152 -0.66 31.53 11.67
CA THR A 152 -0.49 32.66 10.73
C THR A 152 0.75 33.50 11.08
N ASN A 153 1.01 33.73 12.38
CA ASN A 153 2.21 34.45 12.82
C ASN A 153 3.52 33.68 12.58
N GLN A 154 3.47 32.36 12.45
CA GLN A 154 4.62 31.50 12.09
C GLN A 154 4.78 31.32 10.57
N GLY A 155 3.91 31.95 9.76
CA GLY A 155 3.94 31.87 8.31
C GLY A 155 3.28 30.63 7.72
N GLY A 156 2.48 29.90 8.51
CA GLY A 156 1.65 28.80 8.04
C GLY A 156 0.33 29.31 7.43
N GLU A 157 -0.15 28.61 6.41
CA GLU A 157 -1.42 28.93 5.74
C GLU A 157 -2.48 27.87 6.04
N PHE A 158 -3.73 28.28 6.21
CA PHE A 158 -4.84 27.33 6.22
C PHE A 158 -5.11 26.86 4.80
N ALA A 159 -5.24 25.55 4.61
CA ALA A 159 -5.71 25.05 3.34
C ALA A 159 -7.15 25.52 3.08
N ASP A 160 -7.35 26.17 1.93
CA ASP A 160 -8.67 26.58 1.44
C ASP A 160 -9.48 25.39 0.89
N ASP A 161 -8.79 24.35 0.41
CA ASP A 161 -9.41 23.15 -0.14
C ASP A 161 -9.26 21.96 0.81
N LEU A 162 -10.38 21.57 1.43
CA LEU A 162 -10.48 20.47 2.37
C LEU A 162 -10.84 19.13 1.69
N GLY A 163 -10.96 19.11 0.36
CA GLY A 163 -11.44 17.98 -0.45
C GLY A 163 -10.50 17.54 -1.58
N GLU A 164 -9.27 18.03 -1.58
CA GLU A 164 -8.32 17.88 -2.69
C GLU A 164 -7.83 16.43 -2.86
N ILE A 165 -7.37 16.12 -4.08
CA ILE A 165 -6.70 14.87 -4.43
C ILE A 165 -5.20 15.14 -4.49
N HIS A 166 -4.43 14.39 -3.70
CA HIS A 166 -2.97 14.53 -3.67
C HIS A 166 -2.27 13.29 -4.21
N PHE A 167 -1.11 13.53 -4.81
CA PHE A 167 -0.19 12.45 -5.13
C PHE A 167 0.51 11.96 -3.87
N VAL A 168 0.67 10.64 -3.79
CA VAL A 168 1.30 9.98 -2.64
C VAL A 168 2.26 8.89 -3.08
N VAL A 169 3.30 8.71 -2.28
CA VAL A 169 4.28 7.64 -2.43
C VAL A 169 4.16 6.69 -1.25
N PRO A 170 3.44 5.56 -1.40
CA PRO A 170 3.40 4.53 -0.38
C PRO A 170 4.65 3.67 -0.40
N LEU A 171 5.32 3.58 0.74
CA LEU A 171 6.37 2.62 1.05
C LEU A 171 5.77 1.53 1.93
N ASN A 172 6.06 0.26 1.66
CA ASN A 172 5.51 -0.84 2.42
C ASN A 172 6.59 -1.85 2.82
N ILE A 173 6.40 -2.40 4.01
CA ILE A 173 7.11 -3.57 4.50
C ILE A 173 6.08 -4.50 5.10
N GLY A 174 6.17 -5.77 4.78
CA GLY A 174 5.21 -6.74 5.27
C GLY A 174 5.66 -8.17 5.09
N VAL A 175 4.79 -9.08 5.50
CA VAL A 175 5.01 -10.52 5.38
C VAL A 175 3.70 -11.19 4.99
N ASP A 176 3.81 -12.06 3.99
CA ASP A 176 2.74 -12.98 3.62
C ASP A 176 3.02 -14.33 4.32
N ILE A 177 2.14 -14.76 5.23
CA ILE A 177 2.25 -16.04 5.93
C ILE A 177 1.36 -17.06 5.20
N PRO A 178 1.92 -17.93 4.35
CA PRO A 178 1.13 -18.81 3.50
C PRO A 178 0.51 -20.01 4.23
N PHE A 179 -0.77 -20.26 3.98
CA PHE A 179 -1.52 -21.43 4.49
C PHE A 179 -2.49 -22.01 3.45
N GLY A 180 -3.02 -23.21 3.73
CA GLY A 180 -3.87 -23.98 2.80
C GLY A 180 -3.08 -24.45 1.56
N ARG A 181 -2.63 -25.70 1.53
CA ARG A 181 -1.75 -26.21 0.46
C ARG A 181 -2.53 -26.87 -0.68
N THR A 182 -2.07 -26.64 -1.90
CA THR A 182 -2.34 -27.46 -3.09
C THR A 182 -1.02 -28.06 -3.60
N LEU A 183 -1.09 -28.96 -4.58
CA LEU A 183 0.08 -29.53 -5.27
C LEU A 183 1.03 -28.46 -5.86
N TYR A 184 0.51 -27.25 -6.10
CA TYR A 184 1.21 -26.16 -6.78
C TYR A 184 1.49 -24.96 -5.87
N GLY A 185 1.39 -25.14 -4.54
CA GLY A 185 1.73 -24.15 -3.53
C GLY A 185 0.57 -23.79 -2.58
N PRO A 186 0.77 -22.81 -1.68
CA PRO A 186 -0.32 -22.33 -0.81
C PRO A 186 -1.49 -21.76 -1.64
N GLN A 187 -2.67 -21.56 -1.09
CA GLN A 187 -3.79 -20.89 -1.76
C GLN A 187 -4.18 -19.61 -1.04
N TRP A 188 -3.91 -19.58 0.26
CA TRP A 188 -4.19 -18.48 1.14
C TRP A 188 -2.91 -17.94 1.76
N ALA A 189 -2.93 -16.68 2.16
CA ALA A 189 -1.90 -16.10 3.01
C ALA A 189 -2.52 -15.11 3.99
N ILE A 190 -2.01 -15.08 5.21
CA ILE A 190 -2.27 -13.98 6.15
C ILE A 190 -1.27 -12.90 5.80
N ASN A 191 -1.74 -11.69 5.51
CA ASN A 191 -0.90 -10.55 5.22
C ASN A 191 -0.78 -9.65 6.45
N VAL A 192 0.44 -9.43 6.91
CA VAL A 192 0.76 -8.39 7.89
C VAL A 192 1.55 -7.32 7.17
N ASN A 193 1.06 -6.09 7.17
CA ASN A 193 1.66 -5.00 6.40
C ASN A 193 1.70 -3.70 7.18
N TYR A 194 2.87 -3.07 7.19
CA TYR A 194 3.02 -1.66 7.50
C TYR A 194 3.21 -0.87 6.21
N GLN A 195 2.37 0.12 5.96
CA GLN A 195 2.51 1.09 4.87
C GLN A 195 2.78 2.46 5.47
N HIS A 196 3.84 3.10 5.00
CA HIS A 196 4.16 4.48 5.31
C HIS A 196 3.96 5.30 4.04
N THR A 197 3.03 6.25 4.08
CA THR A 197 2.66 7.05 2.92
C THR A 197 3.22 8.45 3.05
N LEU A 198 4.06 8.83 2.10
CA LEU A 198 4.59 10.18 1.96
C LEU A 198 3.66 10.99 1.05
N THR A 199 3.21 12.15 1.49
CA THR A 199 2.48 13.07 0.61
C THR A 199 3.44 14.09 -0.01
N THR A 200 3.14 14.52 -1.22
CA THR A 200 3.90 15.61 -1.87
C THR A 200 3.38 17.00 -1.49
N ASN A 201 2.21 17.05 -0.83
CA ASN A 201 1.54 18.27 -0.42
C ASN A 201 1.28 18.23 1.08
N ASP A 202 1.29 19.41 1.68
CA ASP A 202 1.14 19.62 3.11
C ASP A 202 -0.31 20.03 3.44
N ASN A 203 -1.23 19.07 3.28
CA ASN A 203 -2.67 19.32 3.44
C ASN A 203 -3.38 18.06 3.95
N LEU A 204 -2.75 17.27 4.83
CA LEU A 204 -3.43 16.13 5.46
C LEU A 204 -4.17 16.55 6.73
N ASP A 205 -3.69 17.58 7.43
CA ASP A 205 -4.30 18.17 8.63
C ASP A 205 -5.03 19.50 8.35
N GLY A 206 -4.90 20.03 7.13
CA GLY A 206 -5.50 21.31 6.72
C GLY A 206 -4.64 22.54 6.99
N ILE A 207 -3.37 22.36 7.34
CA ILE A 207 -2.37 23.41 7.57
C ILE A 207 -1.22 23.19 6.58
N LYS A 208 -0.82 24.24 5.87
CA LYS A 208 0.36 24.24 5.00
C LYS A 208 1.54 24.87 5.73
N ASN A 209 2.58 24.09 5.95
CA ASN A 209 3.85 24.44 6.55
C ASN A 209 5.02 23.99 5.64
N LYS A 210 6.24 23.98 6.18
CA LYS A 210 7.49 23.72 5.45
C LYS A 210 7.81 22.22 5.33
N ASN A 211 7.14 21.35 6.09
CA ASN A 211 7.43 19.92 6.18
C ASN A 211 6.25 19.14 5.64
N ASN A 212 6.47 18.24 4.68
CA ASN A 212 5.37 17.43 4.14
C ASN A 212 4.80 16.45 5.18
N ASP A 213 3.49 16.49 5.37
CA ASP A 213 2.73 15.51 6.13
C ASP A 213 2.97 14.03 5.70
N GLN A 214 2.82 13.12 6.66
CA GLN A 214 2.96 11.68 6.43
C GLN A 214 1.92 10.91 7.24
N TYR A 215 1.57 9.71 6.80
CA TYR A 215 0.75 8.81 7.60
C TYR A 215 1.19 7.36 7.50
N GLY A 216 1.01 6.63 8.60
CA GLY A 216 1.25 5.21 8.71
C GLY A 216 -0.06 4.43 8.71
N PHE A 217 -0.03 3.22 8.14
CA PHE A 217 -1.12 2.26 8.17
C PHE A 217 -0.58 0.86 8.49
N VAL A 218 -0.92 0.36 9.67
CA VAL A 218 -0.62 -1.02 10.09
C VAL A 218 -1.87 -1.85 9.85
N SER A 219 -1.71 -2.96 9.13
CA SER A 219 -2.86 -3.74 8.63
C SER A 219 -2.63 -5.24 8.71
N LEU A 220 -3.72 -5.95 8.95
CA LEU A 220 -3.84 -7.40 8.92
C LEU A 220 -4.93 -7.78 7.92
N GLY A 221 -4.64 -8.74 7.05
CA GLY A 221 -5.59 -9.18 6.04
C GLY A 221 -5.38 -10.60 5.58
N VAL A 222 -6.23 -11.02 4.66
CA VAL A 222 -6.17 -12.33 4.02
C VAL A 222 -6.02 -12.12 2.53
N LYS A 223 -5.09 -12.85 1.92
CA LYS A 223 -4.92 -12.95 0.47
C LYS A 223 -5.32 -14.32 -0.02
N TYR A 224 -5.87 -14.33 -1.22
CA TYR A 224 -6.27 -15.51 -1.95
C TYR A 224 -5.64 -15.51 -3.34
N ALA A 225 -4.94 -16.59 -3.68
CA ALA A 225 -4.42 -16.78 -5.03
C ALA A 225 -5.49 -17.32 -5.96
N LEU A 226 -5.71 -16.60 -7.06
CA LEU A 226 -6.62 -16.99 -8.13
C LEU A 226 -5.87 -17.82 -9.18
N PHE A 227 -6.65 -18.59 -9.95
CA PHE A 227 -6.16 -19.40 -11.08
C PHE A 227 -5.13 -20.48 -10.71
N ASN A 228 -5.22 -21.01 -9.47
CA ASN A 228 -4.50 -22.22 -9.10
C ASN A 228 -4.86 -23.35 -10.09
N ARG A 229 -3.83 -23.94 -10.71
CA ARG A 229 -3.98 -25.19 -11.47
C ARG A 229 -4.55 -26.24 -10.50
N LYS A 230 -5.70 -26.83 -10.86
CA LYS A 230 -6.32 -27.93 -10.11
C LYS A 230 -5.65 -29.25 -10.49
#